data_AF-E6XE47-F1
#
_entry.id   AF-E6XE47-F1
#
_cell.length_a   1.000
_cell.length_b   1.000
_cell.length_c   1.000
_cell.angle_alpha   90.00
_cell.angle_beta   90.00
_cell.angle_gamma   90.00
#
_symmetry.space_group_name_H-M   'P 1'
#
loop_
_entity.id
_entity.type
_entity.pdbx_description
1 polymer ?
#
loop_
_entity_poly.entity_id
_entity_poly.type
_entity_poly.pdbx_seq_one_letter_code
_entity_poly.pdbx_strand_id
1 'polypeptide(L)' 'MDIKENDSKTKFIKESDEDTKHYILQKNKKTKLGIGIIIVFLLVVIVGIIMSGVFFDS' A
#
# COMPACT_ATOMS: atom_id res chain seq x y z
N MET A 1 38.68 -33.43 9.23
CA MET A 1 37.27 -32.99 9.19
C MET A 1 37.24 -31.68 8.44
N ASP A 2 36.84 -31.71 7.17
CA ASP A 2 36.65 -30.51 6.35
C ASP A 2 35.41 -29.76 6.82
N ILE A 3 35.62 -28.54 7.31
CA ILE A 3 34.56 -27.63 7.74
C ILE A 3 33.99 -27.01 6.46
N LYS A 4 32.80 -27.48 6.05
CA LYS A 4 32.06 -26.89 4.94
C LYS A 4 31.51 -25.53 5.38
N GLU A 5 32.12 -24.47 4.90
CA GLU A 5 31.61 -23.10 4.95
C GLU A 5 30.34 -23.01 4.09
N ASN A 6 29.19 -23.17 4.73
CA ASN A 6 27.88 -22.93 4.13
C ASN A 6 27.35 -21.61 4.69
N ASP A 7 27.85 -20.50 4.13
CA ASP A 7 27.36 -19.15 4.43
C ASP A 7 26.15 -18.80 3.54
N SER A 8 25.18 -19.71 3.47
CA SER A 8 23.89 -19.47 2.84
C SER A 8 22.78 -19.62 3.88
N LYS A 9 22.86 -18.76 4.90
CA LYS A 9 21.77 -18.51 5.84
C LYS A 9 20.57 -17.94 5.07
N THR A 10 19.76 -18.78 4.45
CA THR A 10 18.39 -18.45 4.07
C THR A 10 17.63 -18.19 5.37
N LYS A 11 17.69 -16.94 5.84
CA LYS A 11 16.93 -16.45 6.98
C LYS A 11 15.45 -16.63 6.60
N PHE A 12 14.73 -17.53 7.29
CA PHE A 12 13.28 -17.58 7.18
C PHE A 12 12.76 -16.24 7.71
N ILE A 13 12.45 -15.30 6.81
CA ILE A 13 11.88 -13.99 7.15
C ILE A 13 10.44 -14.20 7.64
N LYS A 14 10.33 -14.63 8.90
CA LYS A 14 9.11 -14.72 9.69
C LYS A 14 9.11 -13.68 10.82
N GLU A 15 10.09 -12.80 10.84
CA GLU A 15 10.15 -11.62 11.72
C GLU A 15 9.82 -10.39 10.88
N SER A 16 8.68 -9.78 11.23
CA SER A 16 8.12 -8.56 10.65
C SER A 16 8.91 -7.29 10.95
N ASP A 17 10.08 -7.40 11.60
CA ASP A 17 10.88 -6.29 12.12
C ASP A 17 11.92 -5.73 11.12
N GLU A 18 12.20 -6.44 10.03
CA GLU A 18 13.17 -5.98 9.03
C GLU A 18 12.46 -5.57 7.73
N ASP A 19 12.60 -4.29 7.34
CA ASP A 19 12.08 -3.63 6.11
C ASP A 19 12.71 -4.20 4.81
N THR A 20 12.77 -5.53 4.67
CA THR A 20 13.55 -6.24 3.64
C THR A 20 12.77 -6.52 2.36
N LYS A 21 11.66 -5.84 2.13
CA LYS A 21 10.68 -6.30 1.14
C LYS A 21 10.17 -5.12 0.30
N HIS A 22 10.89 -4.80 -0.79
CA HIS A 22 10.47 -3.93 -1.90
C HIS A 22 9.22 -4.47 -2.64
N TYR A 23 8.11 -4.71 -1.94
CA TYR A 23 6.83 -5.02 -2.56
C TYR A 23 6.06 -3.72 -2.68
N ILE A 24 5.55 -3.46 -3.89
CA ILE A 24 4.75 -2.27 -4.25
C ILE A 24 3.53 -2.11 -3.31
N LEU A 25 3.07 -3.20 -2.70
CA LEU A 25 1.92 -3.27 -1.79
C LEU A 25 2.28 -3.66 -0.35
N GLN A 26 3.49 -3.37 0.13
CA GLN A 26 3.76 -3.46 1.57
C GLN A 26 2.75 -2.58 2.35
N LYS A 27 2.38 -2.99 3.57
CA LYS A 27 1.61 -2.20 4.55
C LYS A 27 2.44 -1.02 5.08
N ASN A 28 3.00 -0.24 4.18
CA ASN A 28 3.79 0.94 4.49
C ASN A 28 2.85 2.10 4.78
N LYS A 29 3.24 2.94 5.74
CA LYS A 29 2.50 4.17 6.09
C LYS A 29 2.23 5.04 4.85
N LYS A 30 3.15 5.01 3.88
CA LYS A 30 3.02 5.71 2.59
C LYS A 30 1.90 5.14 1.70
N THR A 31 1.76 3.83 1.58
CA THR A 31 0.69 3.18 0.81
C THR A 31 -0.69 3.48 1.40
N LYS A 32 -0.81 3.43 2.74
CA LYS A 32 -2.05 3.84 3.42
C LYS A 32 -2.40 5.30 3.19
N LEU A 33 -1.39 6.19 3.20
CA LEU A 33 -1.59 7.61 2.91
C LEU A 33 -2.06 7.82 1.47
N GLY A 34 -1.43 7.16 0.50
CA GLY A 34 -1.82 7.25 -0.91
C GLY A 34 -3.25 6.76 -1.16
N ILE A 35 -3.62 5.60 -0.59
CA ILE A 35 -4.99 5.08 -0.67
C ILE A 35 -5.99 6.06 -0.04
N GLY A 36 -5.65 6.67 1.10
CA GLY A 36 -6.49 7.68 1.74
C GLY A 36 -6.79 8.88 0.84
N ILE A 37 -5.78 9.42 0.15
CA ILE A 37 -5.95 10.53 -0.79
C ILE A 37 -6.90 10.16 -1.93
N ILE A 38 -6.72 8.96 -2.51
CA ILE A 38 -7.56 8.48 -3.62
C ILE A 38 -9.02 8.38 -3.19
N ILE A 39 -9.28 7.81 -2.00
CA ILE A 39 -10.65 7.68 -1.46
C ILE A 39 -11.29 9.05 -1.26
N VAL A 40 -10.56 10.01 -0.66
CA VAL A 40 -11.07 11.37 -0.45
C VAL A 40 -11.42 12.02 -1.79
N PHE A 41 -10.54 11.92 -2.78
CA PHE A 41 -10.80 12.49 -4.11
C PHE A 41 -12.02 11.86 -4.78
N LEU A 42 -12.19 10.55 -4.63
CA LEU A 42 -13.35 9.83 -5.17
C LEU A 42 -14.67 10.33 -4.56
N LEU A 43 -14.70 10.58 -3.25
CA LEU A 43 -15.89 11.14 -2.60
C LEU A 43 -16.22 12.54 -3.12
N VAL A 44 -15.21 13.39 -3.33
CA VAL A 44 -15.41 14.74 -3.89
C VAL A 44 -16.03 14.66 -5.29
N VAL A 45 -15.56 13.74 -6.14
CA VAL A 45 -16.13 13.53 -7.48
C VAL A 45 -17.59 13.09 -7.40
N ILE A 46 -17.92 12.15 -6.51
CA ILE A 46 -19.31 11.69 -6.32
C ILE A 46 -20.23 12.85 -5.93
N VAL A 47 -19.81 13.70 -4.98
CA VAL A 47 -20.59 14.88 -4.58
C VAL A 47 -20.79 15.83 -5.75
N GLY A 48 -19.74 16.07 -6.55
CA GLY A 48 -19.84 16.89 -7.75
C GLY A 48 -20.83 16.35 -8.79
N ILE A 49 -20.87 15.03 -8.99
CA ILE A 49 -21.83 14.39 -9.89
C ILE A 49 -23.26 14.55 -9.37
N ILE A 50 -23.49 14.35 -8.07
CA ILE A 50 -24.82 14.51 -7.46
C ILE A 50 -25.30 15.97 -7.59
N MET A 51 -24.43 16.93 -7.25
CA MET A 51 -24.75 18.36 -7.44
C MET A 51 -25.03 18.68 -8.90
N SER A 52 -24.21 18.19 -9.83
CA SER A 52 -24.44 18.35 -11.26
C SER A 52 -25.83 17.82 -11.65
N GLY A 53 -26.19 16.60 -11.23
CA GLY A 53 -27.52 16.04 -11.51
C GLY A 53 -28.65 16.95 -11.03
N VAL A 54 -28.59 17.41 -9.77
CA VAL A 54 -29.62 18.29 -9.20
C VAL A 54 -29.70 19.66 -9.90
N PHE A 55 -28.55 20.25 -10.24
CA PHE A 55 -28.49 21.55 -10.93
C PHE A 55 -28.91 21.51 -12.40
N PHE A 56 -28.75 20.36 -13.08
CA PHE A 56 -29.16 20.20 -14.48
C PHE A 56 -30.60 19.69 -14.62
N ASP A 57 -31.20 19.08 -13.59
CA ASP A 57 -32.62 18.68 -13.57
C ASP A 57 -33.57 19.79 -13.08
N SER A 58 -33.06 20.85 -12.43
CA SER A 58 -33.85 22.03 -12.01
C SER A 58 -33.84 23.13 -13.08
#